data_AF-A0A4D9D3J3-F1
#
_entry.id   AF-A0A4D9D3J3-F1
#
_cell.length_a   1.000
_cell.length_b   1.000
_cell.length_c   1.000
_cell.angle_alpha   90.00
_cell.angle_beta   90.00
_cell.angle_gamma   90.00
#
_symmetry.space_group_name_H-M   'P 1'
#
loop_
_entity.id
_entity.type
_entity.pdbx_description
1 polymer ?
#
loop_
_entity_poly.entity_id
_entity_poly.type
_entity_poly.pdbx_seq_one_letter_code
_entity_poly.pdbx_strand_id
1 'polypeptide(L)'
;MVCIPKERKTFCKGKKCKKHTVHKVTQYKAGKASNYAQGKRRYDRKQQGYGGQTKPILHKKAKTTKKVTLRLECKECKTKKQLVIKRTKHFELGEKKKATGHQY
;
A
#
# COMPACT_ATOMS: atom_id res chain seq x y z
N MET A 1 -4.96 8.18 16.13
CA MET A 1 -5.58 7.11 15.31
C MET A 1 -6.04 7.71 13.98
N VAL A 2 -5.73 7.09 12.83
CA VAL A 2 -6.17 7.59 11.51
C VAL A 2 -7.25 6.65 10.97
N CYS A 3 -8.48 7.16 10.84
CA CYS A 3 -9.61 6.44 10.27
C CYS A 3 -9.89 6.98 8.86
N ILE A 4 -9.97 6.10 7.86
CA ILE A 4 -10.33 6.45 6.48
C ILE A 4 -11.59 5.70 6.07
N PRO A 5 -12.58 6.36 5.45
CA PRO A 5 -13.80 5.69 5.02
C PRO A 5 -13.51 4.63 3.96
N LYS A 6 -14.32 3.57 3.95
CA LYS A 6 -14.24 2.48 2.96
C LYS A 6 -14.65 2.93 1.55
N GLU A 7 -15.31 4.08 1.44
CA GLU A 7 -15.70 4.69 0.17
C GLU A 7 -15.26 6.15 0.11
N ARG A 8 -14.82 6.59 -1.08
CA ARG A 8 -14.40 7.98 -1.30
C ARG A 8 -14.77 8.42 -2.72
N LYS A 9 -15.36 9.60 -2.87
CA LYS A 9 -15.55 10.26 -4.17
C LYS A 9 -14.25 10.94 -4.57
N THR A 10 -13.68 10.56 -5.71
CA THR A 10 -12.44 11.17 -6.24
C THR A 10 -12.39 11.06 -7.76
N PHE A 11 -11.51 11.83 -8.38
CA PHE A 11 -11.34 11.82 -9.83
C PHE A 11 -10.84 10.47 -10.33
N CYS A 12 -11.59 9.88 -11.26
CA CYS A 12 -11.20 8.65 -11.96
C CYS A 12 -10.48 9.00 -13.27
N LYS A 13 -9.23 8.54 -13.42
CA LYS A 13 -8.44 8.68 -14.65
C LYS A 13 -8.78 7.64 -15.72
N GLY A 14 -9.77 6.78 -15.49
CA GLY A 14 -10.20 5.78 -16.46
C GLY A 14 -10.70 6.44 -17.73
N LYS A 15 -10.31 5.93 -18.90
CA LYS A 15 -10.64 6.51 -20.22
C LYS A 15 -12.15 6.73 -20.40
N LYS A 16 -12.97 5.83 -19.82
CA LYS A 16 -14.45 5.85 -19.86
C LYS A 16 -15.10 6.79 -18.84
N CYS A 17 -14.43 7.13 -17.74
CA CYS A 17 -15.02 7.92 -16.66
C CYS A 17 -14.62 9.39 -16.75
N LYS A 18 -13.31 9.70 -16.72
CA LYS A 18 -12.73 11.07 -16.67
C LYS A 18 -13.52 12.07 -15.78
N LYS A 19 -14.12 11.59 -14.70
CA LYS A 19 -15.02 12.34 -13.81
C LYS A 19 -14.86 11.88 -12.37
N HIS A 20 -15.48 12.60 -11.43
CA HIS A 20 -15.49 12.22 -10.02
C HIS A 20 -16.48 11.07 -9.77
N THR A 21 -15.96 9.88 -9.49
CA THR A 21 -16.75 8.68 -9.22
C THR A 21 -16.51 8.17 -7.80
N VAL A 22 -17.40 7.32 -7.30
CA VAL A 22 -17.20 6.63 -6.03
C VAL A 22 -16.14 5.52 -6.19
N HIS A 23 -15.16 5.50 -5.29
CA HIS A 23 -14.10 4.51 -5.25
C HIS A 23 -14.18 3.68 -3.97
N LYS A 24 -14.01 2.37 -4.08
CA LYS A 24 -13.78 1.47 -2.94
C LYS A 24 -12.33 1.63 -2.47
N VAL A 25 -12.16 1.92 -1.19
CA VAL A 25 -10.86 2.14 -0.55
C VAL A 25 -10.42 0.86 0.14
N THR A 26 -9.23 0.38 -0.22
CA THR A 26 -8.60 -0.79 0.41
C THR A 26 -7.16 -0.48 0.79
N GLN A 27 -6.62 -1.18 1.77
CA GLN A 27 -5.20 -1.07 2.10
C GLN A 27 -4.38 -1.89 1.11
N TYR A 28 -3.33 -1.29 0.55
CA TYR A 28 -2.37 -2.01 -0.28
C TYR A 28 -1.63 -3.06 0.54
N LYS A 29 -1.51 -4.26 -0.03
CA LYS A 29 -0.65 -5.33 0.46
C LYS A 29 0.40 -5.65 -0.59
N ALA A 30 1.64 -5.88 -0.16
CA ALA A 30 2.69 -6.36 -1.06
C ALA A 30 2.34 -7.78 -1.52
N GLY A 31 2.49 -8.04 -2.82
CA GLY A 31 2.35 -9.38 -3.39
C GLY A 31 3.57 -10.25 -3.11
N LYS A 32 3.46 -11.56 -3.42
CA LYS A 32 4.58 -12.50 -3.38
C LYS A 32 5.68 -12.06 -4.36
N ALA A 33 6.93 -12.11 -3.91
CA ALA A 33 8.08 -11.80 -4.78
C ALA A 33 8.22 -12.87 -5.87
N SER A 34 8.41 -12.45 -7.13
CA SER A 34 8.61 -13.36 -8.26
C SER A 34 10.08 -13.78 -8.38
N ASN A 35 10.32 -15.08 -8.58
CA ASN A 35 11.67 -15.63 -8.77
C ASN A 35 12.27 -15.31 -10.14
N TYR A 36 11.42 -15.10 -11.15
CA TYR A 36 11.86 -14.92 -12.54
C TYR A 36 12.24 -13.46 -12.88
N ALA A 37 12.05 -12.53 -11.93
CA ALA A 37 12.49 -11.15 -12.08
C ALA A 37 14.01 -11.10 -12.34
N GLN A 38 14.43 -10.25 -13.28
CA GLN A 38 15.83 -10.16 -13.71
C GLN A 38 16.81 -9.97 -12.52
N GLY A 39 16.43 -9.15 -11.54
CA GLY A 39 17.24 -8.92 -10.35
C GLY A 39 17.43 -10.15 -9.47
N LYS A 40 16.38 -10.97 -9.32
CA LYS A 40 16.42 -12.21 -8.54
C LYS A 40 17.25 -13.27 -9.27
N ARG A 41 17.02 -13.47 -10.58
CA ARG A 41 17.87 -14.36 -11.42
C ARG A 41 19.36 -14.00 -11.34
N ARG A 42 19.68 -12.70 -11.41
CA ARG A 42 21.07 -12.22 -11.28
C ARG A 42 21.64 -12.46 -9.88
N TYR A 43 20.85 -12.21 -8.82
CA TYR A 43 21.27 -12.45 -7.44
C TYR A 43 21.56 -13.93 -7.21
N ASP A 44 20.66 -14.81 -7.63
CA ASP A 44 20.79 -16.26 -7.44
C ASP A 44 22.00 -16.81 -8.18
N ARG A 45 22.21 -16.39 -9.44
CA ARG A 45 23.43 -16.74 -10.19
C ARG A 45 24.71 -16.24 -9.51
N LYS A 46 24.68 -15.05 -8.90
CA LYS A 46 25.85 -14.50 -8.19
C LYS A 46 26.12 -15.27 -6.88
N GLN A 47 25.10 -15.82 -6.25
CA GLN A 47 25.21 -16.56 -4.99
C GLN A 47 25.57 -18.04 -5.17
N GLN A 48 25.60 -18.55 -6.40
CA GLN A 48 25.98 -19.94 -6.67
C GLN A 48 27.48 -20.15 -6.49
N GLY A 49 27.87 -21.32 -5.98
CA GLY A 49 29.26 -21.70 -5.74
C GLY A 49 29.78 -21.28 -4.36
N TYR A 50 31.10 -21.15 -4.24
CA TYR A 50 31.77 -20.76 -3.01
C TYR A 50 31.93 -19.24 -2.90
N GLY A 51 32.21 -18.74 -1.69
CA GLY A 51 32.44 -17.30 -1.43
C GLY A 51 31.40 -16.62 -0.54
N GLY A 52 30.39 -17.37 -0.08
CA GLY A 52 29.42 -16.90 0.91
C GLY A 52 28.52 -15.77 0.39
N GLN A 53 28.10 -14.87 1.28
CA GLN A 53 27.11 -13.85 0.98
C GLN A 53 27.66 -12.74 0.06
N THR A 54 27.18 -12.67 -1.18
CA THR A 54 27.73 -11.75 -2.21
C THR A 54 27.11 -10.33 -2.27
N LYS A 55 26.11 -10.02 -1.45
CA LYS A 55 25.41 -8.73 -1.41
C LYS A 55 25.13 -8.27 0.03
N PRO A 56 25.22 -6.96 0.34
CA PRO A 56 25.01 -6.47 1.69
C PRO A 56 23.61 -6.74 2.24
N ILE A 57 23.54 -7.03 3.55
CA ILE A 57 22.28 -7.19 4.30
C ILE A 57 22.08 -5.93 5.18
N LEU A 58 20.87 -5.38 5.18
CA LEU A 58 20.54 -4.22 6.01
C LEU A 58 20.25 -4.67 7.46
N HIS A 59 21.09 -4.26 8.41
CA HIS A 59 20.91 -4.60 9.84
C HIS A 59 20.21 -3.51 10.66
N LYS A 60 20.58 -2.23 10.47
CA LYS A 60 20.13 -1.12 11.34
C LYS A 60 18.84 -0.48 10.81
N LYS A 61 17.66 -1.02 11.19
CA LYS A 61 16.36 -0.43 10.86
C LYS A 61 15.99 0.71 11.83
N ALA A 62 15.87 1.94 11.33
CA ALA A 62 15.53 3.10 12.17
C ALA A 62 14.02 3.44 12.20
N LYS A 63 13.27 3.10 11.14
CA LYS A 63 11.85 3.52 11.03
C LYS A 63 10.94 2.54 11.77
N THR A 64 10.10 3.08 12.65
CA THR A 64 9.11 2.32 13.44
C THR A 64 7.76 2.16 12.73
N THR A 65 7.50 2.97 11.71
CA THR A 65 6.24 2.95 10.93
C THR A 65 6.51 2.85 9.43
N LYS A 66 5.46 2.67 8.63
CA LYS A 66 5.49 2.71 7.16
C LYS A 66 4.51 3.77 6.65
N LYS A 67 4.69 4.25 5.42
CA LYS A 67 3.65 5.04 4.73
C LYS A 67 2.57 4.05 4.27
N VAL A 68 1.35 4.21 4.75
CA VAL A 68 0.24 3.38 4.30
C VAL A 68 -0.15 3.83 2.90
N THR A 69 -0.33 2.87 1.99
CA THR A 69 -0.81 3.14 0.63
C THR A 69 -2.22 2.59 0.49
N LEU A 70 -3.13 3.44 0.03
CA LEU A 70 -4.51 3.10 -0.26
C LEU A 70 -4.62 2.70 -1.73
N ARG A 71 -5.37 1.64 -2.00
CA ARG A 71 -5.78 1.22 -3.34
C ARG A 71 -7.24 1.62 -3.53
N LEU A 72 -7.46 2.59 -4.41
CA LEU A 72 -8.76 3.15 -4.78
C LEU A 72 -9.23 2.45 -6.05
N GLU A 73 -10.31 1.69 -5.97
CA GLU A 73 -10.92 1.02 -7.11
C GLU A 73 -12.21 1.72 -7.51
N CYS A 74 -12.27 2.23 -8.75
CA CYS A 74 -13.48 2.87 -9.28
C CYS A 74 -14.62 1.85 -9.38
N LYS A 75 -15.81 2.19 -8.84
CA LYS A 75 -16.97 1.28 -8.92
C LYS A 75 -17.45 1.05 -10.35
N GLU A 76 -17.38 2.08 -11.21
CA GLU A 76 -17.83 2.07 -12.61
C GLU A 76 -16.84 1.32 -13.53
N CYS A 77 -15.63 1.83 -13.73
CA CYS A 77 -14.68 1.30 -14.72
C CYS A 77 -13.62 0.34 -14.15
N LYS A 78 -13.68 0.01 -12.85
CA LYS A 78 -12.72 -0.87 -12.14
C LYS A 78 -11.25 -0.46 -12.21
N THR A 79 -10.95 0.73 -12.74
CA THR A 79 -9.60 1.30 -12.76
C THR A 79 -9.12 1.52 -11.32
N LYS A 80 -7.84 1.22 -11.07
CA LYS A 80 -7.26 1.23 -9.73
C LYS A 80 -6.18 2.32 -9.65
N LYS A 81 -6.24 3.13 -8.61
CA LYS A 81 -5.29 4.21 -8.32
C LYS A 81 -4.67 3.99 -6.94
N GLN A 82 -3.38 4.26 -6.81
CA GLN A 82 -2.69 4.25 -5.53
C GLN A 82 -2.62 5.67 -4.95
N LEU A 83 -2.86 5.80 -3.65
CA LEU A 83 -2.69 7.05 -2.91
C LEU A 83 -1.90 6.77 -1.63
N VAL A 84 -0.79 7.47 -1.46
CA VAL A 84 0.08 7.33 -0.29
C VAL A 84 -0.31 8.36 0.76
N ILE A 85 -0.46 7.94 2.01
CA ILE A 85 -0.70 8.85 3.14
C ILE A 85 0.60 9.09 3.95
N LYS A 86 0.56 10.09 4.85
CA LYS A 86 1.64 10.33 5.82
C LYS A 86 1.80 9.11 6.75
N ARG A 87 2.96 9.00 7.41
CA ARG A 87 3.25 7.90 8.35
C ARG A 87 2.30 8.00 9.56
N THR A 88 1.78 6.86 9.99
CA THR A 88 0.90 6.74 11.16
C THR A 88 1.20 5.41 11.85
N LYS A 89 1.06 5.36 13.19
CA LYS A 89 1.19 4.14 13.99
C LYS A 89 -0.07 3.27 13.93
N HIS A 90 -1.25 3.89 13.99
CA HIS A 90 -2.55 3.21 14.03
C HIS A 90 -3.41 3.67 12.85
N PHE A 91 -3.78 2.72 11.99
CA PHE A 91 -4.53 2.94 10.77
C PHE A 91 -5.71 1.97 10.69
N GLU A 92 -6.91 2.52 10.44
CA GLU A 92 -8.14 1.74 10.35
C GLU A 92 -8.98 2.18 9.14
N LEU A 93 -9.61 1.21 8.48
CA LEU A 93 -10.56 1.44 7.41
C LEU A 93 -11.98 1.27 7.94
N GLY A 94 -12.76 2.34 7.94
CA GLY A 94 -14.11 2.36 8.52
C GLY A 94 -14.58 3.77 8.83
N GLU A 95 -15.78 3.87 9.35
CA GLU A 95 -16.31 5.11 9.89
C GLU A 95 -15.68 5.39 11.25
N LYS A 96 -15.44 6.67 11.56
CA LYS A 96 -15.22 7.06 12.95
C LYS A 96 -16.51 6.74 13.72
N LYS A 97 -16.41 6.03 14.85
CA LYS A 97 -17.49 6.08 15.85
C LYS A 97 -17.73 7.55 16.16
N LYS A 98 -18.96 8.05 15.96
CA LYS A 98 -19.34 9.36 16.47
C LYS A 98 -19.14 9.31 17.97
N ALA A 99 -18.21 10.09 18.52
CA ALA A 99 -18.12 10.27 19.95
C ALA A 99 -19.30 11.15 20.36
N THR A 100 -20.42 10.54 20.70
CA THR A 100 -21.47 11.21 21.49
C THR A 100 -20.98 11.21 22.93
N GLY A 101 -20.36 12.32 23.34
CA GLY A 101 -20.07 12.63 24.74
C GLY A 101 -18.74 12.09 25.29
N HIS A 102 -18.14 12.89 26.18
CA HIS A 102 -17.01 12.52 27.02
C HIS A 102 -17.32 11.25 27.84
N GLN A 103 -16.36 10.33 27.89
CA GLN A 103 -16.23 9.34 28.94
C GLN A 103 -14.73 9.27 29.27
N TYR A 104 -14.45 9.42 30.57
CA TYR A 104 -13.15 9.64 31.22
C TYR A 104 -11.99 8.79 30.69
#